data_AF-Q6K4C0-F1
#
_entry.id   AF-Q6K4C0-F1
#
_cell.length_a   1.000
_cell.length_b   1.000
_cell.length_c   1.000
_cell.angle_alpha   90.00
_cell.angle_beta   90.00
_cell.angle_gamma   90.00
#
_symmetry.space_group_name_H-M   'P 1'
#
loop_
_entity.id
_entity.type
_entity.pdbx_description
1 polymer ?
#
loop_
_entity_poly.entity_id
_entity_poly.type
_entity_poly.pdbx_seq_one_letter_code
_entity_poly.pdbx_strand_id
1 'polypeptide(L)'
;MRAASACFGFQEQGTMTAAASDVFWNGGAACGKRLAVTCTGATNQGVPQPCTGRSVTVKIVDYCPAGCRGTIDLSQEAFAAIANPDAGKILVEYHEYGLRSKSGWLEGKRTCVLLVISSIRWI
;
A
#
# COMPACT_ATOMS: atom_id res chain seq x y z
N MET A 1 -15.28 5.28 10.84
CA MET A 1 -15.18 6.75 10.79
C MET A 1 -14.35 7.13 9.59
N ARG A 2 -14.73 8.22 8.94
CA ARG A 2 -14.15 8.73 7.71
C ARG A 2 -13.17 9.83 8.11
N ALA A 3 -11.87 9.64 7.85
CA ALA A 3 -10.81 10.51 8.33
C ALA A 3 -10.26 11.40 7.21
N ALA A 4 -9.88 12.64 7.55
CA ALA A 4 -9.14 13.49 6.63
C ALA A 4 -7.78 12.87 6.33
N SER A 5 -7.43 12.83 5.05
CA SER A 5 -6.14 12.33 4.59
C SER A 5 -5.06 13.41 4.69
N ALA A 6 -3.83 13.03 5.00
CA ALA A 6 -2.69 13.93 5.12
C ALA A 6 -2.34 14.62 3.80
N CYS A 7 -2.63 14.01 2.65
CA CYS A 7 -2.33 14.59 1.34
C CYS A 7 -3.44 15.50 0.78
N PHE A 8 -4.71 15.11 0.97
CA PHE A 8 -5.84 15.75 0.27
C PHE A 8 -6.96 16.23 1.20
N GLY A 9 -6.78 16.16 2.52
CA GLY A 9 -7.79 16.54 3.49
C GLY A 9 -9.05 15.68 3.35
N PHE A 10 -10.22 16.32 3.23
CA PHE A 10 -11.53 15.66 3.12
C PHE A 10 -11.93 15.32 1.66
N GLN A 11 -11.02 15.45 0.70
CA GLN A 11 -11.34 15.16 -0.70
C GLN A 11 -11.29 13.67 -1.00
N GLU A 12 -12.39 13.13 -1.54
CA GLU A 12 -12.44 11.73 -1.95
C GLU A 12 -11.44 11.41 -3.07
N GLN A 13 -10.60 10.40 -2.85
CA GLN A 13 -9.61 9.92 -3.81
C GLN A 13 -9.92 8.53 -4.37
N GLY A 14 -11.12 8.01 -4.08
CA GLY A 14 -11.58 6.70 -4.48
C GLY A 14 -11.23 5.60 -3.48
N THR A 15 -11.52 4.35 -3.85
CA THR A 15 -11.38 3.19 -2.96
C THR A 15 -10.04 2.47 -3.07
N MET A 16 -9.27 2.71 -4.13
CA MET A 16 -7.95 2.10 -4.32
C MET A 16 -6.85 3.00 -3.76
N THR A 17 -6.86 3.16 -2.44
CA THR A 17 -6.01 4.10 -1.72
C THR A 17 -5.09 3.41 -0.72
N ALA A 18 -4.00 4.09 -0.38
CA ALA A 18 -3.00 3.63 0.55
C ALA A 18 -2.44 4.77 1.42
N ALA A 19 -2.02 4.44 2.64
CA ALA A 19 -1.25 5.31 3.51
C ALA A 19 0.22 4.89 3.52
N ALA A 20 1.12 5.87 3.49
CA ALA A 20 2.56 5.66 3.51
C ALA A 20 3.08 5.73 4.94
N SER A 21 3.96 4.80 5.34
CA SER A 21 4.65 4.91 6.63
C SER A 21 5.81 5.90 6.58
N ASP A 22 6.43 6.18 7.73
CA ASP A 22 7.59 7.08 7.87
C ASP A 22 8.69 6.85 6.83
N VAL A 23 9.01 5.58 6.54
CA VAL A 23 10.07 5.24 5.59
C VAL A 23 9.72 5.54 4.14
N PHE A 24 8.43 5.71 3.83
CA PHE A 24 7.95 6.00 2.47
C PHE A 24 7.41 7.43 2.33
N TRP A 25 6.90 8.03 3.41
CA TRP A 25 6.24 9.34 3.41
C TRP A 25 7.11 10.47 2.85
N ASN A 26 8.40 10.48 3.22
CA ASN A 26 9.42 11.44 2.78
C ASN A 26 8.91 12.90 2.83
N GLY A 27 8.35 13.31 3.97
CA GLY A 27 7.83 14.67 4.19
C GLY A 27 6.66 15.06 3.28
N GLY A 28 5.87 14.09 2.80
CA GLY A 28 4.73 14.32 1.91
C GLY A 28 5.04 14.14 0.44
N ALA A 29 6.29 13.86 0.06
CA ALA A 29 6.65 13.56 -1.34
C ALA A 29 5.99 12.27 -1.86
N ALA A 30 5.48 11.40 -0.97
CA ALA A 30 4.71 10.24 -1.34
C ALA A 30 3.29 10.57 -1.85
N CYS A 31 2.76 11.74 -1.52
CA CYS A 31 1.40 12.12 -1.85
C CYS A 31 1.12 12.07 -3.35
N GLY A 32 0.01 11.41 -3.71
CA GLY A 32 -0.44 11.30 -5.09
C GLY A 32 0.32 10.30 -5.96
N LYS A 33 1.41 9.71 -5.45
CA LYS A 33 2.10 8.62 -6.14
C LYS A 33 1.17 7.42 -6.31
N ARG A 34 1.34 6.71 -7.44
CA ARG A 34 0.61 5.48 -7.74
C ARG A 34 1.56 4.31 -7.65
N LEU A 35 1.18 3.29 -6.89
CA LEU A 35 1.96 2.07 -6.73
C LEU A 35 1.16 0.91 -7.30
N ALA A 36 1.76 0.06 -8.14
CA ALA A 36 1.21 -1.27 -8.31
C ALA A 36 1.77 -2.18 -7.24
N VAL A 37 0.88 -2.87 -6.54
CA VAL A 37 1.17 -3.73 -5.40
C VAL A 37 0.75 -5.15 -5.75
N THR A 38 1.62 -6.11 -5.44
CA THR A 38 1.40 -7.53 -5.68
C THR A 38 1.68 -8.30 -4.40
N CYS A 39 0.76 -9.18 -3.99
CA CYS A 39 0.99 -10.09 -2.87
C CYS A 39 2.01 -11.16 -3.26
N THR A 40 3.03 -11.36 -2.41
CA THR A 40 4.08 -12.37 -2.62
C THR A 40 4.10 -13.46 -1.56
N GLY A 41 3.47 -13.25 -0.40
CA GLY A 41 3.38 -14.31 0.59
C GLY A 41 2.65 -13.95 1.88
N ALA A 42 2.55 -14.96 2.74
CA ALA A 42 1.99 -14.84 4.09
C ALA A 42 3.02 -14.30 5.08
N THR A 43 2.52 -13.67 6.16
CA THR A 43 3.34 -13.34 7.33
C THR A 43 2.93 -14.12 8.57
N ASN A 44 1.77 -14.78 8.55
CA ASN A 44 1.13 -15.40 9.69
C ASN A 44 0.77 -16.87 9.39
N GLN A 45 0.74 -17.72 10.42
CA GLN A 45 0.42 -19.15 10.26
C GLN A 45 -1.08 -19.43 10.03
N GLY A 46 -1.97 -18.49 10.36
CA GLY A 46 -3.42 -18.68 10.23
C GLY A 46 -3.95 -18.67 8.79
N VAL A 47 -3.23 -18.03 7.86
CA VAL A 47 -3.59 -17.97 6.43
C VAL A 47 -2.33 -18.26 5.60
N PRO A 48 -2.02 -19.54 5.32
CA PRO A 48 -0.75 -19.93 4.69
C PRO A 48 -0.64 -19.51 3.22
N GLN A 49 -1.76 -19.31 2.52
CA GLN A 49 -1.80 -18.84 1.14
C GLN A 49 -2.77 -17.67 0.98
N PRO A 50 -2.35 -16.45 1.38
CA PRO A 50 -3.25 -15.30 1.37
C PRO A 50 -3.37 -14.68 -0.02
N CYS A 51 -2.40 -14.86 -0.91
CA CYS A 51 -2.34 -14.14 -2.18
C CYS A 51 -3.33 -14.68 -3.21
N THR A 52 -3.99 -13.78 -3.93
CA THR A 52 -4.91 -14.10 -5.04
C THR A 52 -4.20 -14.29 -6.39
N GLY A 53 -2.91 -13.96 -6.47
CA GLY A 53 -2.14 -13.93 -7.72
C GLY A 53 -2.38 -12.67 -8.57
N ARG A 54 -3.12 -11.68 -8.05
CA ARG A 54 -3.42 -10.42 -8.74
C ARG A 54 -2.56 -9.28 -8.22
N SER A 55 -2.46 -8.23 -9.03
CA SER A 55 -1.87 -6.95 -8.66
C SER A 55 -2.93 -5.85 -8.69
N VAL A 56 -2.77 -4.83 -7.83
CA VAL A 56 -3.66 -3.67 -7.77
C VAL A 56 -2.85 -2.39 -7.86
N THR A 57 -3.38 -1.37 -8.53
CA THR A 57 -2.79 -0.03 -8.51
C THR A 57 -3.49 0.81 -7.46
N VAL A 58 -2.72 1.38 -6.53
CA VAL A 58 -3.23 2.23 -5.45
C VAL A 58 -2.61 3.61 -5.51
N LYS A 59 -3.35 4.61 -5.02
CA LYS A 59 -2.86 5.97 -4.84
C LYS A 59 -2.49 6.20 -3.37
N ILE A 60 -1.33 6.78 -3.12
CA ILE A 60 -0.96 7.23 -1.77
C ILE A 60 -1.71 8.52 -1.48
N VAL A 61 -2.55 8.48 -0.45
CA VAL A 61 -3.43 9.59 -0.06
C VAL A 61 -3.20 10.03 1.36
N ASP A 62 -2.60 9.19 2.19
CA ASP A 62 -2.46 9.46 3.61
C ASP A 62 -1.07 9.11 4.16
N TYR A 63 -0.80 9.63 5.35
CA TYR A 63 0.39 9.35 6.12
C TYR A 63 0.03 8.55 7.35
N CYS A 64 0.66 7.39 7.49
CA CYS A 64 0.58 6.66 8.72
C CYS A 64 1.87 6.81 9.54
N PRO A 65 1.84 7.51 10.68
CA PRO A 65 3.01 7.60 11.57
C PRO A 65 3.34 6.22 12.20
N ALA A 66 4.40 6.16 13.01
CA ALA A 66 4.98 4.96 13.66
C ALA A 66 4.03 3.99 14.41
N GLY A 67 2.71 4.18 14.38
CA GLY A 67 1.70 3.22 14.79
C GLY A 67 1.19 2.27 13.70
N CYS A 68 1.45 2.52 12.41
CA CYS A 68 1.11 1.57 11.36
C CYS A 68 2.03 0.35 11.42
N ARG A 69 1.42 -0.83 11.54
CA ARG A 69 2.12 -2.10 11.68
C ARG A 69 2.72 -2.64 10.36
N GLY A 70 2.96 -1.77 9.38
CA GLY A 70 3.47 -2.07 8.03
C GLY A 70 4.01 -0.83 7.30
N THR A 71 4.71 -1.04 6.18
CA THR A 71 5.36 0.02 5.39
C THR A 71 4.35 0.78 4.50
N ILE A 72 3.32 0.08 4.04
CA ILE A 72 2.21 0.62 3.26
C ILE A 72 0.93 0.03 3.86
N ASP A 73 -0.05 0.88 4.14
CA ASP A 73 -1.36 0.48 4.67
C ASP A 73 -2.40 0.64 3.56
N LEU A 74 -3.00 -0.47 3.11
CA LEU A 74 -3.98 -0.42 2.03
C LEU A 74 -5.39 -0.27 2.56
N SER A 75 -6.21 0.46 1.82
CA SER A 75 -7.67 0.32 1.88
C SER A 75 -8.10 -1.15 1.81
N GLN A 76 -9.20 -1.48 2.50
CA GLN A 76 -9.75 -2.83 2.52
C GLN A 76 -10.04 -3.37 1.11
N GLU A 77 -10.53 -2.51 0.21
CA GLU A 77 -10.80 -2.85 -1.18
C GLU A 77 -9.54 -3.22 -1.95
N ALA A 78 -8.47 -2.43 -1.80
CA ALA A 78 -7.20 -2.72 -2.46
C ALA A 78 -6.55 -3.98 -1.88
N PHE A 79 -6.61 -4.18 -0.56
CA PHE A 79 -6.12 -5.38 0.08
C PHE A 79 -6.85 -6.63 -0.43
N ALA A 80 -8.19 -6.61 -0.41
CA ALA A 80 -9.03 -7.73 -0.85
C ALA A 80 -8.82 -8.08 -2.34
N ALA A 81 -8.38 -7.12 -3.15
CA ALA A 81 -8.06 -7.36 -4.55
C ALA A 81 -6.81 -8.24 -4.74
N ILE A 82 -5.86 -8.21 -3.80
CA ILE A 82 -4.57 -8.94 -3.92
C ILE A 82 -4.42 -10.08 -2.91
N ALA A 83 -5.13 -10.05 -1.78
CA ALA A 83 -5.03 -11.07 -0.75
C ALA A 83 -6.29 -11.26 0.10
N ASN A 84 -6.37 -12.39 0.80
CA ASN A 84 -7.42 -12.68 1.78
C ASN A 84 -7.33 -11.69 2.97
N PRO A 85 -8.36 -10.84 3.20
CA PRO A 85 -8.41 -9.89 4.32
C PRO A 85 -8.15 -10.50 5.70
N ASP A 86 -8.52 -11.76 5.92
CA ASP A 86 -8.32 -12.47 7.19
C ASP A 86 -6.85 -12.68 7.53
N ALA A 87 -5.95 -12.59 6.54
CA ALA A 87 -4.52 -12.64 6.78
C ALA A 87 -4.07 -11.46 7.65
N GLY A 88 -4.73 -10.30 7.51
CA GLY A 88 -4.46 -9.05 8.21
C GLY A 88 -3.12 -8.39 7.86
N LYS A 89 -2.10 -9.21 7.56
CA LYS A 89 -0.79 -8.81 7.08
C LYS A 89 -0.27 -9.78 6.03
N ILE A 90 0.39 -9.22 5.02
CA ILE A 90 0.98 -9.98 3.91
C ILE A 90 2.34 -9.37 3.52
N LEU A 91 3.15 -10.19 2.86
CA LEU A 91 4.32 -9.70 2.14
C LEU A 91 3.86 -9.25 0.75
N VAL A 92 4.32 -8.07 0.34
CA VAL A 92 4.06 -7.55 -1.00
C VAL A 92 5.33 -7.07 -1.66
N GLU A 93 5.28 -7.01 -2.98
CA GLU A 93 6.16 -6.18 -3.80
C GLU A 93 5.36 -5.02 -4.37
N TYR A 94 6.01 -3.86 -4.54
CA TYR A 94 5.39 -2.72 -5.18
C TYR A 94 6.32 -2.00 -6.15
N HIS A 95 5.73 -1.30 -7.12
CA HIS A 95 6.43 -0.46 -8.08
C HIS A 95 5.69 0.86 -8.32
N GLU A 96 6.43 1.97 -8.39
CA GLU A 96 5.86 3.29 -8.65
C GLU A 96 5.55 3.49 -10.14
N TYR A 97 4.29 3.79 -10.46
CA TYR A 97 3.89 4.22 -11.81
C TYR A 97 4.29 5.68 -12.00
N GLY A 98 5.29 5.92 -12.83
CA GLY A 98 5.71 7.29 -13.21
C GLY A 98 7.20 7.43 -13.52
N LEU A 99 8.03 6.50 -13.04
CA LEU A 99 9.43 6.43 -13.43
C LEU A 99 9.58 5.49 -14.64
N ARG A 100 9.31 5.99 -15.85
CA ARG A 100 9.89 5.37 -17.06
C ARG A 100 11.41 5.50 -16.92
N SER A 101 12.05 4.42 -16.47
CA SER A 101 13.50 4.34 -16.37
C SER A 101 14.11 4.64 -17.75
N LYS A 102 14.67 5.84 -17.93
CA LYS A 102 15.75 6.02 -18.90
C LYS A 102 17.00 5.44 -18.25
N SER A 103 17.70 4.60 -19.00
CA SER A 103 18.93 3.87 -18.65
C SER A 103 18.73 2.60 -17.82
N GLY A 104 19.26 1.51 -18.40
CA GLY A 104 19.30 0.20 -17.79
C GLY A 104 20.14 0.17 -16.53
N TRP A 105 19.92 -0.90 -15.76
CA TRP A 105 20.66 -1.28 -14.56
C TRP A 105 20.54 -0.34 -13.37
N LEU A 106 19.29 -0.04 -12.98
CA LEU A 106 18.92 -0.05 -11.56
C LEU A 106 17.58 -0.77 -11.46
N GLU A 107 17.63 -1.99 -10.94
CA GLU A 107 16.50 -2.70 -10.37
C GLU A 107 15.72 -1.74 -9.47
N GLY A 108 14.58 -1.22 -9.96
CA GLY A 108 13.70 -0.35 -9.19
C GLY A 108 13.20 -1.13 -7.99
N LYS A 109 13.91 -1.00 -6.88
CA LYS A 109 13.91 -1.84 -5.68
C LYS A 109 12.65 -2.67 -5.49
N ARG A 110 12.80 -3.98 -5.77
CA ARG A 110 12.05 -5.09 -5.20
C ARG A 110 12.01 -4.94 -3.68
N THR A 111 11.10 -4.14 -3.16
CA THR A 111 11.02 -3.88 -1.73
C THR A 111 9.89 -4.73 -1.19
N CYS A 112 10.26 -5.89 -0.68
CA CYS A 112 9.36 -6.71 0.13
C CYS A 112 8.91 -5.87 1.32
N VAL A 113 7.63 -5.52 1.33
CA VAL A 113 7.03 -4.65 2.33
C VAL A 113 6.02 -5.44 3.14
N LEU A 114 6.01 -5.19 4.45
CA LEU A 114 4.95 -5.63 5.33
C LEU A 114 3.72 -4.76 5.09
N LEU A 115 2.65 -5.36 4.59
CA LEU A 115 1.40 -4.67 4.31
C LEU A 115 0.37 -5.03 5.35
N VAL A 116 -0.38 -4.05 5.84
CA VAL A 116 -1.51 -4.25 6.76
C VAL A 116 -2.79 -3.81 6.05
N ILE A 117 -3.91 -4.44 6.43
CA ILE A 117 -5.22 -3.94 6.07
C ILE A 117 -5.59 -2.74 6.95
N SER A 118 -5.93 -1.61 6.32
CA SER A 118 -6.34 -0.43 7.05
C SER A 118 -7.74 -0.64 7.59
N SER A 119 -7.94 -0.37 8.88
CA SER A 119 -9.29 -0.27 9.47
C SER A 119 -9.94 1.09 9.18
N ILE A 120 -9.21 1.99 8.52
CA ILE A 120 -9.62 3.36 8.24
C ILE A 120 -10.05 3.46 6.77
N ARG A 121 -11.30 3.88 6.54
CA ARG A 121 -11.73 4.38 5.23
C ARG A 121 -11.36 5.86 5.15
N TRP A 122 -10.33 6.15 4.38
CA TRP A 122 -10.02 7.49 3.89
C TRP A 122 -11.20 7.92 3.01
N ILE A 123 -11.80 9.08 3.31
CA ILE A 123 -12.89 9.63 2.49
C ILE A 123 -12.32 9.90 1.10
#